data_AF-A0A915M8N5-F1
#
_entry.id   AF-A0A915M8N5-F1
#
_cell.length_a   1.000
_cell.length_b   1.000
_cell.length_c   1.000
_cell.angle_alpha   90.00
_cell.angle_beta   90.00
_cell.angle_gamma   90.00
#
_symmetry.space_group_name_H-M   'P 1'
#
loop_
_entity.id
_entity.type
_entity.pdbx_description
1 polymer ?
#
loop_
_entity_poly.entity_id
_entity_poly.type
_entity_poly.pdbx_seq_one_letter_code
_entity_poly.pdbx_strand_id
1 'polypeptide(L)'
;MENEVKNEGKSEGKIEEKKVENKDEEKDKIEVKNEDNLTLCPEKPPNLKGKIDVDMRSLKLEEIEEEYKDLWPGGHWRPKECKSRQKVAIVVPYRNREPHLRTFLHNIHRSRYVFRIRTIMPDRIRSIMLDLSCPALRVYPFDCIIFNDVDTYPENDNLLYRCSTNPKYTKHLSVYLERGGYKELYADFVGGVLALTVDQLRRINGYSNDFWGWGGEDDDFNTRVKLANMSFQRNKTEISRFRTFKHGTDHGNDPH
;
A
#
# COMPACT_ATOMS: atom_id res chain seq x y z
N MET A 1 11.01 -34.13 70.10
CA MET A 1 9.90 -34.29 69.14
C MET A 1 10.43 -33.85 67.80
N GLU A 2 10.74 -34.85 67.01
CA GLU A 2 11.15 -34.77 65.62
C GLU A 2 10.08 -34.03 64.82
N ASN A 3 10.49 -33.23 63.84
CA ASN A 3 9.77 -33.15 62.58
C ASN A 3 10.73 -32.76 61.46
N GLU A 4 10.80 -33.69 60.51
CA GLU A 4 11.58 -33.71 59.29
C GLU A 4 11.16 -32.59 58.35
N VAL A 5 12.12 -31.92 57.70
CA VAL A 5 11.90 -31.28 56.40
C VAL A 5 12.86 -31.94 55.42
N LYS A 6 12.29 -32.76 54.54
CA LYS A 6 12.96 -33.49 53.48
C LYS A 6 13.42 -32.53 52.37
N ASN A 7 14.59 -32.87 51.87
CA ASN A 7 15.32 -32.24 50.79
C ASN A 7 14.92 -32.93 49.47
N GLU A 8 14.25 -32.22 48.55
CA GLU A 8 13.98 -32.66 47.17
C GLU A 8 14.35 -31.45 46.29
N GLY A 9 15.38 -31.49 45.45
CA GLY A 9 15.53 -32.41 44.33
C GLY A 9 15.22 -31.63 43.04
N LYS A 10 16.21 -30.95 42.48
CA LYS A 10 16.13 -30.26 41.17
C LYS A 10 15.70 -31.26 40.09
N SER A 11 14.56 -31.01 39.44
CA SER A 11 14.24 -31.59 38.13
C SER A 11 14.21 -30.47 37.08
N GLU A 12 15.25 -30.44 36.24
CA GLU A 12 15.27 -29.65 35.01
C GLU A 12 14.28 -30.27 34.01
N GLY A 13 13.12 -29.64 33.84
CA GLY A 13 12.20 -29.95 32.75
C GLY A 13 12.69 -29.31 31.46
N LYS A 14 13.24 -30.12 30.53
CA LYS A 14 13.42 -29.73 29.13
C LYS A 14 12.05 -29.43 28.51
N ILE A 15 11.80 -28.17 28.20
CA ILE A 15 10.75 -27.79 27.26
C ILE A 15 11.34 -28.00 25.87
N GLU A 16 10.90 -29.07 25.19
CA GLU A 16 11.16 -29.25 23.76
C GLU A 16 10.45 -28.14 22.98
N GLU A 17 11.23 -27.19 22.47
CA GLU A 17 10.79 -26.27 21.43
C GLU A 17 10.43 -27.08 20.18
N LYS A 18 9.14 -27.36 19.98
CA LYS A 18 8.64 -27.78 18.68
C LYS A 18 8.83 -26.62 17.70
N LYS A 19 9.86 -26.71 16.86
CA LYS A 19 9.96 -25.94 15.62
C LYS A 19 8.70 -26.19 14.78
N VAL A 20 7.76 -25.26 14.83
CA VAL A 20 6.75 -25.11 13.79
C VAL A 20 7.46 -24.40 12.64
N GLU A 21 8.12 -25.17 11.78
CA GLU A 21 8.57 -24.64 10.49
C GLU A 21 7.31 -24.29 9.68
N ASN A 22 7.10 -22.99 9.48
CA ASN A 22 5.98 -22.44 8.73
C ASN A 22 6.06 -22.91 7.27
N LYS A 23 5.11 -23.76 6.87
CA LYS A 23 4.96 -24.25 5.49
C LYS A 23 4.84 -23.14 4.44
N ASP A 24 4.45 -21.94 4.86
CA ASP A 24 4.36 -20.74 4.01
C ASP A 24 5.75 -20.17 3.67
N GLU A 25 6.70 -20.19 4.62
CA GLU A 25 8.08 -19.74 4.36
C GLU A 25 8.84 -20.68 3.41
N GLU A 26 8.53 -21.98 3.47
CA GLU A 26 9.17 -22.99 2.62
C GLU A 26 8.63 -22.95 1.18
N LYS A 27 7.32 -22.69 1.00
CA LYS A 27 6.72 -22.40 -0.31
C LYS A 27 7.27 -21.11 -0.93
N ASP A 28 7.37 -20.03 -0.14
CA ASP A 28 7.97 -18.78 -0.59
C ASP A 28 9.43 -18.99 -1.04
N LYS A 29 10.22 -19.79 -0.31
CA LYS A 29 11.62 -20.11 -0.69
C LYS A 29 11.74 -20.91 -1.98
N ILE A 30 10.82 -21.84 -2.25
CA ILE A 30 10.82 -22.65 -3.49
C ILE A 30 10.36 -21.81 -4.69
N GLU A 31 9.38 -20.92 -4.51
CA GLU A 31 8.92 -20.03 -5.57
C GLU A 31 9.94 -18.93 -5.91
N VAL A 32 10.64 -18.37 -4.90
CA VAL A 32 11.72 -17.39 -5.12
C VAL A 32 12.86 -17.98 -5.97
N LYS A 33 13.21 -19.27 -5.80
CA LYS A 33 14.23 -19.93 -6.64
C LYS A 33 13.83 -20.07 -8.10
N ASN A 34 12.54 -20.19 -8.41
CA ASN A 34 12.04 -20.24 -9.79
C ASN A 34 11.95 -18.83 -10.43
N GLU A 35 11.77 -17.78 -9.63
CA GLU A 35 11.75 -16.38 -10.14
C GLU A 35 13.09 -15.90 -10.68
N ASP A 36 14.21 -16.40 -10.15
CA ASP A 36 15.53 -15.96 -10.58
C ASP A 36 15.87 -16.37 -12.02
N ASN A 37 15.15 -17.33 -12.59
CA ASN A 37 15.28 -17.75 -13.99
C ASN A 37 14.33 -17.00 -14.94
N LEU A 38 13.43 -16.16 -14.44
CA LEU A 38 12.50 -15.40 -15.27
C LEU A 38 13.14 -14.09 -15.75
N THR A 39 12.86 -13.74 -17.01
CA THR A 39 13.24 -12.42 -17.55
C THR A 39 12.40 -11.32 -16.93
N LEU A 40 12.92 -10.09 -16.88
CA LEU A 40 12.17 -8.94 -16.40
C LEU A 40 10.96 -8.67 -17.29
N CYS A 41 9.81 -8.36 -16.67
CA CYS A 41 8.62 -7.91 -17.39
C CYS A 41 8.93 -6.70 -18.27
N PRO A 42 8.21 -6.46 -19.38
CA PRO A 42 8.43 -5.29 -20.22
C PRO A 42 8.22 -3.99 -19.44
N GLU A 43 8.91 -2.90 -19.84
CA GLU A 43 8.80 -1.59 -19.18
C GLU A 43 7.36 -1.04 -19.20
N LYS A 44 6.67 -1.26 -20.32
CA LYS A 44 5.24 -1.00 -20.47
C LYS A 44 4.53 -2.36 -20.59
N PRO A 45 3.60 -2.70 -19.68
CA PRO A 45 2.78 -3.90 -19.82
C PRO A 45 2.05 -3.90 -21.18
N PRO A 46 1.97 -5.06 -21.87
CA PRO A 46 1.45 -5.12 -23.23
C PRO A 46 -0.07 -4.94 -23.32
N ASN A 47 -0.79 -5.23 -22.23
CA ASN A 47 -2.26 -5.32 -22.22
C ASN A 47 -2.96 -4.10 -21.60
N LEU A 48 -2.29 -2.94 -21.59
CA LEU A 48 -2.87 -1.68 -21.10
C LEU A 48 -3.93 -1.16 -22.08
N LYS A 49 -5.10 -0.78 -21.56
CA LYS A 49 -6.25 -0.30 -22.33
C LYS A 49 -6.27 1.22 -22.47
N GLY A 50 -5.49 1.92 -21.66
CA GLY A 50 -5.53 3.36 -21.51
C GLY A 50 -6.66 3.81 -20.61
N LYS A 51 -7.57 4.64 -21.14
CA LYS A 51 -8.69 5.15 -20.34
C LYS A 51 -9.59 3.99 -19.91
N ILE A 52 -9.90 3.93 -18.62
CA ILE A 52 -10.75 2.92 -18.01
C ILE A 52 -11.89 3.58 -17.24
N ASP A 53 -13.07 2.96 -17.29
CA ASP A 53 -14.21 3.41 -16.51
C ASP A 53 -14.12 2.86 -15.08
N VAL A 54 -14.01 3.74 -14.09
CA VAL A 54 -14.00 3.35 -12.68
C VAL A 54 -15.37 2.81 -12.29
N ASP A 55 -15.40 1.57 -11.79
CA ASP A 55 -16.61 0.93 -11.28
C ASP A 55 -16.88 1.41 -9.87
N MET A 56 -17.89 2.28 -9.70
CA MET A 56 -18.23 2.86 -8.40
C MET A 56 -19.16 1.95 -7.56
N ARG A 57 -19.48 0.74 -8.05
CA ARG A 57 -20.26 -0.22 -7.27
C ARG A 57 -19.46 -0.70 -6.09
N SER A 58 -20.15 -0.90 -4.96
CA SER A 58 -19.57 -1.54 -3.79
C SER A 58 -19.96 -3.01 -3.80
N LEU A 59 -19.22 -3.81 -4.58
CA LEU A 59 -19.39 -5.26 -4.69
C LEU A 59 -19.15 -5.94 -3.34
N LYS A 60 -19.79 -7.07 -3.07
CA LYS A 60 -19.46 -7.87 -1.88
C LYS A 60 -18.06 -8.46 -2.02
N LEU A 61 -17.40 -8.73 -0.89
CA LEU A 61 -16.04 -9.28 -0.92
C LEU A 61 -15.99 -10.63 -1.63
N GLU A 62 -17.02 -11.46 -1.48
CA GLU A 62 -17.11 -12.77 -2.12
C GLU A 62 -17.17 -12.64 -3.65
N GLU A 63 -17.84 -11.60 -4.17
CA GLU A 63 -17.89 -11.33 -5.61
C GLU A 63 -16.50 -10.91 -6.15
N ILE A 64 -15.76 -10.12 -5.36
CA ILE A 64 -14.39 -9.69 -5.71
C ILE A 64 -13.44 -10.89 -5.68
N GLU A 65 -13.51 -11.73 -4.66
CA GLU A 65 -12.67 -12.94 -4.55
C GLU A 65 -12.96 -13.94 -5.69
N GLU A 66 -14.24 -14.11 -6.05
CA GLU A 66 -14.64 -14.96 -7.17
C GLU A 66 -14.18 -14.41 -8.53
N GLU A 67 -14.13 -13.09 -8.69
CA GLU A 67 -13.60 -12.44 -9.91
C GLU A 67 -12.07 -12.55 -10.03
N TYR A 68 -11.35 -12.45 -8.90
CA TYR A 68 -9.89 -12.41 -8.85
C TYR A 68 -9.27 -13.64 -8.16
N LYS A 69 -9.63 -14.83 -8.65
CA LYS A 69 -9.16 -16.13 -8.11
C LYS A 69 -7.64 -16.36 -8.17
N ASP A 70 -6.94 -15.56 -8.98
CA ASP A 70 -5.49 -15.63 -9.10
C ASP A 70 -4.75 -14.78 -8.05
N LEU A 71 -5.48 -14.08 -7.18
CA LEU A 71 -4.90 -13.41 -6.01
C LEU A 71 -4.54 -14.43 -4.93
N TRP A 72 -3.41 -14.20 -4.29
CA TRP A 72 -3.00 -14.91 -3.09
C TRP A 72 -3.51 -14.24 -1.82
N PRO A 73 -3.57 -14.98 -0.69
CA PRO A 73 -4.06 -14.46 0.59
C PRO A 73 -3.43 -13.12 0.96
N GLY A 74 -4.27 -12.15 1.33
CA GLY A 74 -3.83 -10.79 1.64
C GLY A 74 -3.69 -9.88 0.41
N GLY A 75 -4.37 -10.17 -0.70
CA GLY A 75 -4.43 -9.29 -1.87
C GLY A 75 -3.12 -9.26 -2.67
N HIS A 76 -2.40 -10.37 -2.68
CA HIS A 76 -1.11 -10.49 -3.35
C HIS A 76 -1.28 -10.94 -4.79
N TRP A 77 -0.51 -10.35 -5.70
CA TRP A 77 -0.46 -10.78 -7.09
C TRP A 77 0.93 -10.58 -7.70
N ARG A 78 1.33 -11.51 -8.56
CA ARG A 78 2.53 -11.36 -9.40
C ARG A 78 2.35 -12.02 -10.77
N PRO A 79 3.00 -11.51 -11.82
CA PRO A 79 3.07 -12.16 -13.11
C PRO A 79 3.78 -13.52 -12.98
N LYS A 80 3.30 -14.53 -13.71
CA LYS A 80 3.87 -15.89 -13.68
C LYS A 80 4.97 -16.06 -14.72
N GLU A 81 4.92 -15.26 -15.77
CA GLU A 81 5.72 -15.40 -16.99
C GLU A 81 6.98 -14.51 -16.96
N CYS A 82 7.07 -13.56 -16.03
CA CYS A 82 8.18 -12.63 -15.94
C CYS A 82 8.39 -12.14 -14.51
N LYS A 83 9.59 -11.64 -14.21
CA LYS A 83 9.93 -11.04 -12.93
C LYS A 83 9.53 -9.56 -12.94
N SER A 84 8.71 -9.14 -11.97
CA SER A 84 8.33 -7.73 -11.84
C SER A 84 9.57 -6.84 -11.68
N ARG A 85 9.52 -5.64 -12.28
CA ARG A 85 10.59 -4.64 -12.16
C ARG A 85 10.64 -3.97 -10.79
N GLN A 86 9.51 -3.92 -10.07
CA GLN A 86 9.41 -3.38 -8.73
C GLN A 86 8.40 -4.19 -7.92
N LYS A 87 8.74 -4.46 -6.65
CA LYS A 87 7.84 -5.00 -5.64
C LYS A 87 7.13 -3.83 -4.97
N VAL A 88 5.82 -3.73 -5.19
CA VAL A 88 5.02 -2.57 -4.75
C VAL A 88 4.10 -2.96 -3.59
N ALA A 89 4.15 -2.16 -2.52
CA ALA A 89 3.15 -2.16 -1.47
C ALA A 89 2.17 -1.01 -1.71
N ILE A 90 0.87 -1.30 -1.73
CA ILE A 90 -0.14 -0.25 -1.59
C ILE A 90 -0.56 -0.20 -0.13
N VAL A 91 -0.40 0.99 0.44
CA VAL A 91 -0.84 1.35 1.77
C VAL A 91 -2.06 2.26 1.66
N VAL A 92 -3.16 1.83 2.28
CA VAL A 92 -4.45 2.51 2.24
C VAL A 92 -4.80 2.97 3.65
N PRO A 93 -4.83 4.28 3.95
CA PRO A 93 -5.38 4.76 5.20
C PRO A 93 -6.90 4.50 5.22
N TYR A 94 -7.37 3.81 6.25
CA TYR A 94 -8.75 3.33 6.33
C TYR A 94 -9.33 3.46 7.74
N ARG A 95 -10.57 3.95 7.84
CA ARG A 95 -11.40 3.96 9.05
C ARG A 95 -12.87 3.95 8.65
N ASN A 96 -13.64 2.95 9.08
CA ASN A 96 -15.10 2.85 8.91
C ASN A 96 -15.64 3.20 7.50
N ARG A 97 -14.93 2.81 6.44
CA ARG A 97 -15.26 3.14 5.04
C ARG A 97 -15.42 1.88 4.18
N GLU A 98 -16.03 0.83 4.73
CA GLU A 98 -16.06 -0.50 4.10
C GLU A 98 -16.59 -0.48 2.66
N PRO A 99 -17.65 0.29 2.33
CA PRO A 99 -18.10 0.36 0.95
C PRO A 99 -17.04 0.92 -0.01
N HIS A 100 -16.30 1.96 0.41
CA HIS A 100 -15.18 2.52 -0.36
C HIS A 100 -14.03 1.54 -0.50
N LEU A 101 -13.72 0.76 0.56
CA LEU A 101 -12.69 -0.27 0.50
C LEU A 101 -13.04 -1.37 -0.51
N ARG A 102 -14.29 -1.82 -0.56
CA ARG A 102 -14.72 -2.82 -1.56
C ARG A 102 -14.62 -2.28 -2.99
N THR A 103 -15.04 -1.04 -3.21
CA THR A 103 -14.85 -0.35 -4.50
C THR A 103 -13.36 -0.18 -4.85
N PHE A 104 -12.53 0.16 -3.86
CA PHE A 104 -11.08 0.28 -4.01
C PHE A 104 -10.44 -1.04 -4.45
N LEU A 105 -10.70 -2.11 -3.71
CA LEU A 105 -10.12 -3.43 -3.98
C LEU A 105 -10.49 -3.89 -5.39
N HIS A 106 -11.77 -3.78 -5.78
CA HIS A 106 -12.20 -4.16 -7.12
C HIS A 106 -11.46 -3.37 -8.21
N ASN A 107 -11.39 -2.03 -8.11
CA ASN A 107 -10.76 -1.21 -9.16
C ASN A 107 -9.24 -1.40 -9.23
N ILE A 108 -8.56 -1.50 -8.08
CA ILE A 108 -7.11 -1.64 -8.03
C ILE A 108 -6.65 -3.02 -8.51
N HIS A 109 -7.37 -4.09 -8.16
CA HIS A 109 -7.08 -5.44 -8.68
C HIS A 109 -7.34 -5.56 -10.18
N ARG A 110 -8.35 -4.85 -10.71
CA ARG A 110 -8.65 -4.84 -12.15
C ARG A 110 -7.52 -4.31 -13.00
N SER A 111 -6.74 -3.36 -12.47
CA SER A 111 -5.59 -2.79 -13.16
C SER A 111 -4.33 -3.67 -13.13
N ARG A 112 -4.37 -4.83 -12.46
CA ARG A 112 -3.33 -5.89 -12.51
C ARG A 112 -1.90 -5.38 -12.28
N TYR A 113 -1.72 -4.34 -11.48
CA TYR A 113 -0.36 -3.98 -11.11
C TYR A 113 0.15 -5.01 -10.09
N VAL A 114 1.46 -5.28 -10.11
CA VAL A 114 2.11 -6.20 -9.17
C VAL A 114 2.02 -5.63 -7.76
N PHE A 115 1.09 -6.12 -6.96
CA PHE A 115 0.83 -5.59 -5.63
C PHE A 115 0.82 -6.67 -4.56
N ARG A 116 1.24 -6.26 -3.37
CA ARG A 116 0.65 -6.72 -2.12
C ARG A 116 -0.21 -5.56 -1.60
N ILE A 117 -1.54 -5.69 -1.66
CA ILE A 117 -2.45 -4.72 -1.05
C ILE A 117 -2.54 -5.07 0.43
N ARG A 118 -1.95 -4.24 1.30
CA ARG A 118 -2.14 -4.39 2.74
C ARG A 118 -3.02 -3.25 3.21
N THR A 119 -4.29 -3.54 3.50
CA THR A 119 -5.15 -2.61 4.22
C THR A 119 -4.60 -2.46 5.63
N ILE A 120 -4.22 -1.25 6.00
CA ILE A 120 -3.66 -0.96 7.31
C ILE A 120 -4.77 -0.33 8.15
N MET A 121 -5.35 -1.10 9.06
CA MET A 121 -6.32 -0.60 10.06
C MET A 121 -5.61 -0.31 11.38
N PRO A 122 -5.85 0.87 11.95
CA PRO A 122 -6.54 0.88 13.22
C PRO A 122 -7.44 2.10 13.38
N ASP A 123 -8.42 1.95 14.25
CA ASP A 123 -9.41 2.96 14.61
C ASP A 123 -8.85 4.27 15.20
N ARG A 124 -7.52 4.48 15.26
CA ARG A 124 -6.96 5.62 16.01
C ARG A 124 -5.80 6.41 15.40
N ILE A 125 -5.09 5.99 14.35
CA ILE A 125 -3.92 6.80 13.93
C ILE A 125 -3.66 6.71 12.43
N ARG A 126 -4.02 7.77 11.68
CA ARG A 126 -3.76 7.89 10.24
C ARG A 126 -2.26 7.94 9.94
N SER A 127 -1.48 8.68 10.73
CA SER A 127 -0.05 8.91 10.45
C SER A 127 0.88 7.80 10.92
N ILE A 128 0.66 7.19 12.10
CA ILE A 128 1.58 6.17 12.68
C ILE A 128 1.75 4.94 11.77
N MET A 129 0.86 4.79 10.78
CA MET A 129 0.76 3.63 9.92
C MET A 129 1.09 3.85 8.46
N LEU A 130 1.44 5.08 8.08
CA LEU A 130 1.97 5.41 6.76
C LEU A 130 3.52 5.41 6.73
N ASP A 131 4.16 4.87 7.76
CA ASP A 131 5.61 4.95 7.97
C ASP A 131 6.32 3.58 8.02
N LEU A 132 7.65 3.59 8.18
CA LEU A 132 8.49 2.39 8.42
C LEU A 132 8.16 1.64 9.72
N SER A 133 7.42 2.28 10.63
CA SER A 133 6.83 1.64 11.82
C SER A 133 5.79 0.59 11.45
N CYS A 134 5.23 0.64 10.23
CA CYS A 134 4.30 -0.37 9.73
C CYS A 134 4.95 -1.76 9.79
N PRO A 135 4.44 -2.68 10.62
CA PRO A 135 4.99 -4.04 10.71
C PRO A 135 4.96 -4.77 9.37
N ALA A 136 3.97 -4.49 8.51
CA ALA A 136 3.84 -5.14 7.22
C ALA A 136 4.97 -4.80 6.24
N LEU A 137 5.58 -3.61 6.35
CA LEU A 137 6.75 -3.22 5.56
C LEU A 137 8.04 -3.93 6.01
N ARG A 138 8.02 -4.59 7.17
CA ARG A 138 9.17 -5.34 7.71
C ARG A 138 9.17 -6.81 7.29
N VAL A 139 8.03 -7.34 6.85
CA VAL A 139 7.85 -8.77 6.54
C VAL A 139 8.21 -9.08 5.08
N TYR A 140 8.27 -8.07 4.20
CA TYR A 140 8.56 -8.29 2.78
C TYR A 140 9.46 -7.19 2.20
N PRO A 141 10.44 -7.56 1.34
CA PRO A 141 11.38 -6.61 0.76
C PRO A 141 10.74 -5.85 -0.40
N PHE A 142 9.91 -4.87 -0.08
CA PHE A 142 9.33 -3.97 -1.09
C PHE A 142 10.36 -2.96 -1.59
N ASP A 143 10.24 -2.62 -2.88
CA ASP A 143 11.04 -1.56 -3.50
C ASP A 143 10.30 -0.22 -3.44
N CYS A 144 8.97 -0.26 -3.54
CA CYS A 144 8.10 0.89 -3.72
C CYS A 144 6.90 0.84 -2.78
N ILE A 145 6.61 1.98 -2.14
CA ILE A 145 5.43 2.19 -1.30
C ILE A 145 4.53 3.18 -2.02
N ILE A 146 3.25 2.85 -2.13
CA ILE A 146 2.22 3.73 -2.65
C ILE A 146 1.22 4.00 -1.54
N PHE A 147 1.10 5.27 -1.15
CA PHE A 147 0.00 5.74 -0.32
C PHE A 147 -1.16 6.07 -1.23
N ASN A 148 -2.32 5.48 -0.98
CA ASN A 148 -3.51 5.70 -1.80
C ASN A 148 -4.72 5.88 -0.90
N ASP A 149 -5.35 7.05 -0.96
CA ASP A 149 -6.65 7.28 -0.33
C ASP A 149 -7.68 6.25 -0.81
N VAL A 150 -8.44 5.67 0.11
CA VAL A 150 -9.40 4.58 -0.19
C VAL A 150 -10.51 5.01 -1.17
N ASP A 151 -10.74 6.31 -1.33
CA ASP A 151 -11.80 6.90 -2.13
C ASP A 151 -11.31 7.53 -3.46
N THR A 152 -10.07 7.23 -3.85
CA THR A 152 -9.40 7.83 -5.02
C THR A 152 -8.95 6.74 -6.00
N TYR A 153 -9.52 6.73 -7.21
CA TYR A 153 -9.39 5.63 -8.19
C TYR A 153 -8.82 6.11 -9.53
N PRO A 154 -7.84 5.41 -10.13
CA PRO A 154 -7.24 5.82 -11.39
C PRO A 154 -8.20 5.61 -12.57
N GLU A 155 -8.26 6.57 -13.48
CA GLU A 155 -9.07 6.48 -14.71
C GLU A 155 -8.26 6.04 -15.94
N ASN A 156 -6.99 5.72 -15.76
CA ASN A 156 -6.12 5.32 -16.85
C ASN A 156 -5.07 4.30 -16.40
N ASP A 157 -5.05 3.12 -17.02
CA ASP A 157 -4.09 2.06 -16.67
C ASP A 157 -2.68 2.29 -17.27
N ASN A 158 -2.50 3.29 -18.16
CA ASN A 158 -1.16 3.74 -18.54
C ASN A 158 -0.43 4.44 -17.38
N LEU A 159 -1.14 4.86 -16.34
CA LEU A 159 -0.53 5.37 -15.12
C LEU A 159 -0.01 4.20 -14.28
N LEU A 160 1.25 3.81 -14.52
CA LEU A 160 1.86 2.71 -13.79
C LEU A 160 2.07 3.07 -12.31
N TYR A 161 1.44 2.28 -11.44
CA TYR A 161 1.61 2.32 -9.99
C TYR A 161 2.99 1.78 -9.59
N ARG A 162 4.01 2.62 -9.76
CA ARG A 162 5.41 2.29 -9.46
C ARG A 162 6.19 3.56 -9.12
N CYS A 163 7.27 3.41 -8.38
CA CYS A 163 8.11 4.51 -7.95
C CYS A 163 8.98 5.02 -9.10
N SER A 164 9.63 6.17 -8.90
CA SER A 164 10.66 6.64 -9.83
C SER A 164 11.90 5.75 -9.71
N THR A 165 12.61 5.55 -10.82
CA THR A 165 13.95 4.95 -10.81
C THR A 165 15.03 5.99 -10.46
N ASN A 166 14.71 7.29 -10.55
CA ASN A 166 15.62 8.34 -10.16
C ASN A 166 15.38 8.71 -8.67
N PRO A 167 16.37 8.55 -7.79
CA PRO A 167 16.21 8.76 -6.36
C PRO A 167 15.91 10.22 -5.97
N LYS A 168 16.14 11.19 -6.86
CA LYS A 168 15.77 12.60 -6.64
C LYS A 168 14.27 12.86 -6.78
N TYR A 169 13.52 11.93 -7.37
CA TYR A 169 12.11 12.12 -7.65
C TYR A 169 11.25 11.10 -6.91
N THR A 170 10.31 11.60 -6.12
CA THR A 170 9.11 10.85 -5.68
C THR A 170 8.03 11.02 -6.76
N LYS A 171 6.89 10.35 -6.67
CA LYS A 171 5.77 10.56 -7.61
C LYS A 171 4.49 10.97 -6.91
N HIS A 172 3.82 11.96 -7.50
CA HIS A 172 2.43 12.28 -7.20
C HIS A 172 1.60 11.79 -8.39
N LEU A 173 0.84 10.72 -8.15
CA LEU A 173 0.11 10.01 -9.19
C LEU A 173 -1.23 10.68 -9.48
N SER A 174 -1.93 11.15 -8.45
CA SER A 174 -3.27 11.75 -8.55
C SER A 174 -3.23 13.27 -8.73
N VAL A 175 -2.70 13.71 -9.87
CA VAL A 175 -2.56 15.14 -10.20
C VAL A 175 -3.92 15.82 -10.42
N TYR A 176 -4.88 15.11 -11.01
CA TYR A 176 -6.20 15.66 -11.37
C TYR A 176 -7.32 14.84 -10.71
N LEU A 177 -7.88 15.35 -9.62
CA LEU A 177 -8.99 14.70 -8.91
C LEU A 177 -10.34 15.17 -9.46
N GLU A 178 -11.32 14.27 -9.58
CA GLU A 178 -12.70 14.59 -9.97
C GLU A 178 -13.32 15.66 -9.05
N ARG A 179 -13.17 15.53 -7.72
CA ARG A 179 -13.62 16.55 -6.75
C ARG A 179 -13.01 17.93 -6.96
N GLY A 180 -11.83 18.00 -7.57
CA GLY A 180 -11.13 19.24 -7.95
C GLY A 180 -11.50 19.74 -9.36
N GLY A 181 -12.49 19.12 -10.02
CA GLY A 181 -12.86 19.43 -11.40
C GLY A 181 -11.77 19.08 -12.41
N TYR A 182 -10.93 18.09 -12.10
CA TYR A 182 -9.76 17.70 -12.89
C TYR A 182 -8.77 18.84 -13.16
N LYS A 183 -8.59 19.72 -12.18
CA LYS A 183 -7.58 20.79 -12.19
C LYS A 183 -6.58 20.58 -11.07
N GLU A 184 -5.35 21.08 -11.24
CA GLU A 184 -4.40 21.15 -10.13
C GLU A 184 -5.02 22.07 -9.06
N LEU A 185 -5.17 21.55 -7.83
CA LEU A 185 -5.76 22.31 -6.73
C LEU A 185 -4.89 23.52 -6.35
N TYR A 186 -3.58 23.28 -6.18
CA TYR A 186 -2.54 24.30 -6.03
C TYR A 186 -1.17 23.69 -6.35
N ALA A 187 -0.16 24.54 -6.58
CA ALA A 187 1.15 24.11 -7.08
C ALA A 187 1.83 23.05 -6.18
N ASP A 188 1.66 23.14 -4.86
CA ASP A 188 2.30 22.25 -3.90
C ASP A 188 1.41 21.10 -3.41
N PHE A 189 0.22 20.92 -3.97
CA PHE A 189 -0.70 19.85 -3.58
C PHE A 189 -0.11 18.47 -3.88
N VAL A 190 -0.08 17.58 -2.88
CA VAL A 190 0.40 16.20 -3.02
C VAL A 190 -0.54 15.16 -2.39
N GLY A 191 -1.81 15.50 -2.18
CA GLY A 191 -2.78 14.54 -1.64
C GLY A 191 -3.30 13.52 -2.65
N GLY A 192 -4.00 12.50 -2.14
CA GLY A 192 -4.61 11.42 -2.91
C GLY A 192 -3.70 10.19 -3.03
N VAL A 193 -2.79 10.19 -4.01
CA VAL A 193 -1.96 9.03 -4.35
C VAL A 193 -0.50 9.42 -4.58
N LEU A 194 0.37 8.91 -3.71
CA LEU A 194 1.80 9.18 -3.68
C LEU A 194 2.62 7.89 -3.77
N ALA A 195 3.76 7.94 -4.46
CA ALA A 195 4.67 6.79 -4.55
C ALA A 195 6.12 7.18 -4.24
N LEU A 196 6.74 6.44 -3.31
CA LEU A 196 8.10 6.64 -2.84
C LEU A 196 8.80 5.30 -2.66
N THR A 197 10.08 5.24 -3.00
CA THR A 197 10.86 4.04 -2.64
C THR A 197 10.97 3.93 -1.13
N VAL A 198 11.23 2.72 -0.63
CA VAL A 198 11.43 2.52 0.81
C VAL A 198 12.52 3.44 1.35
N ASP A 199 13.63 3.60 0.61
CA ASP A 199 14.73 4.49 0.99
C ASP A 199 14.34 5.98 0.99
N GLN A 200 13.51 6.41 0.04
CA GLN A 200 12.98 7.78 0.04
C GLN A 200 12.10 8.02 1.26
N LEU A 201 11.23 7.06 1.60
CA LEU A 201 10.40 7.12 2.81
C LEU A 201 11.26 7.17 4.08
N ARG A 202 12.35 6.40 4.13
CA ARG A 202 13.31 6.45 5.26
C ARG A 202 13.96 7.82 5.39
N ARG A 203 14.37 8.44 4.28
CA ARG A 203 15.06 9.74 4.27
C ARG A 203 14.22 10.88 4.82
N ILE A 204 12.91 10.84 4.58
CA ILE A 204 11.98 11.87 5.07
C ILE A 204 11.39 11.54 6.45
N ASN A 205 11.75 10.37 7.02
CA ASN A 205 11.19 9.84 8.26
C ASN A 205 9.65 9.79 8.23
N GLY A 206 9.08 9.35 7.11
CA GLY A 206 7.63 9.17 7.00
C GLY A 206 6.77 10.44 7.08
N TYR A 207 5.47 10.25 7.28
CA TYR A 207 4.47 11.25 7.62
C TYR A 207 4.62 11.71 9.08
N SER A 208 4.16 12.95 9.37
CA SER A 208 4.15 13.47 10.73
C SER A 208 2.97 12.94 11.55
N ASN A 209 3.27 12.43 12.74
CA ASN A 209 2.26 11.90 13.68
C ASN A 209 1.45 12.98 14.41
N ASP A 210 1.70 14.25 14.13
CA ASP A 210 1.08 15.38 14.81
C ASP A 210 -0.22 15.86 14.13
N PHE A 211 -0.56 15.32 12.96
CA PHE A 211 -1.79 15.66 12.25
C PHE A 211 -2.97 14.80 12.72
N TRP A 212 -3.86 15.42 13.49
CA TRP A 212 -5.11 14.83 13.97
C TRP A 212 -6.29 15.50 13.26
N GLY A 213 -6.99 14.76 12.40
CA GLY A 213 -8.14 15.28 11.63
C GLY A 213 -7.85 15.44 10.15
N TRP A 214 -8.40 16.49 9.55
CA TRP A 214 -8.27 16.79 8.12
C TRP A 214 -7.35 18.00 7.90
N GLY A 215 -6.32 17.81 7.07
CA GLY A 215 -5.55 18.90 6.48
C GLY A 215 -4.14 19.08 7.06
N GLY A 216 -3.23 19.45 6.17
CA GLY A 216 -1.85 19.81 6.47
C GLY A 216 -0.85 18.67 6.45
N GLU A 217 -1.29 17.41 6.53
CA GLU A 217 -0.40 16.24 6.56
C GLU A 217 0.33 16.05 5.23
N ASP A 218 -0.37 16.25 4.12
CA ASP A 218 0.21 16.15 2.77
C ASP A 218 1.16 17.32 2.48
N ASP A 219 0.86 18.52 3.01
CA ASP A 219 1.71 19.70 2.85
C ASP A 219 3.01 19.58 3.67
N ASP A 220 2.92 19.05 4.90
CA ASP A 220 4.10 18.68 5.70
C ASP A 220 4.92 17.59 4.99
N PHE A 221 4.26 16.56 4.46
CA PHE A 221 4.93 15.51 3.69
C PHE A 221 5.67 16.08 2.47
N ASN A 222 5.06 17.02 1.74
CA ASN A 222 5.74 17.73 0.65
C ASN A 222 6.95 18.52 1.13
N THR A 223 6.80 19.21 2.26
CA THR A 223 7.89 19.98 2.88
C THR A 223 9.07 19.07 3.24
N ARG A 224 8.82 17.90 3.84
CA ARG A 224 9.86 16.91 4.17
C ARG A 224 10.59 16.39 2.93
N VAL A 225 9.85 16.10 1.85
CA VAL A 225 10.44 15.69 0.56
C VAL A 225 11.37 16.77 0.01
N LYS A 226 10.94 18.04 0.05
CA LYS A 226 11.76 19.19 -0.37
C LYS A 226 13.01 19.35 0.50
N LEU A 227 12.88 19.26 1.83
CA LEU A 227 14.00 19.35 2.78
C LEU A 227 15.03 18.24 2.59
N ALA A 228 14.59 17.06 2.13
CA ALA A 228 15.46 15.95 1.75
C ALA A 228 16.07 16.09 0.34
N ASN A 229 15.99 17.27 -0.29
CA ASN A 229 16.47 17.57 -1.64
C ASN A 229 15.87 16.66 -2.73
N MET A 230 14.61 16.27 -2.55
CA MET A 230 13.82 15.52 -3.53
C MET A 230 12.63 16.36 -4.01
N SER A 231 11.99 15.94 -5.10
CA SER A 231 10.76 16.60 -5.58
C SER A 231 9.77 15.60 -6.15
N PHE A 232 8.49 15.97 -6.17
CA PHE A 232 7.46 15.15 -6.80
C PHE A 232 7.48 15.29 -8.31
N GLN A 233 7.73 14.18 -9.00
CA GLN A 233 7.44 14.05 -10.42
C GLN A 233 5.92 13.90 -10.60
N ARG A 234 5.36 14.75 -11.44
CA ARG A 234 3.94 14.74 -11.82
C ARG A 234 3.81 14.50 -13.31
N ASN A 235 2.92 13.60 -13.70
CA ASN A 235 2.53 13.48 -15.11
C ASN A 235 1.35 14.42 -15.38
N LYS A 236 1.62 15.59 -15.96
CA LYS A 236 0.61 16.63 -16.26
C LYS A 236 -0.16 16.31 -17.55
N THR A 237 -0.76 15.12 -17.59
CA THR A 237 -1.64 14.69 -18.67
C THR A 237 -2.87 13.99 -18.10
N GLU A 238 -3.81 13.70 -18.98
CA GLU A 238 -5.07 13.00 -18.70
C GLU A 238 -4.89 11.64 -18.03
N ILE A 239 -3.69 11.03 -18.11
CA ILE A 239 -3.44 9.74 -17.47
C ILE A 239 -3.42 9.84 -15.94
N SER A 240 -3.18 11.03 -15.39
CA SER A 240 -3.17 11.30 -13.94
C SER A 240 -4.53 11.76 -13.41
N ARG A 241 -5.62 11.44 -14.14
CA ARG A 241 -6.98 11.66 -13.69
C ARG A 241 -7.45 10.55 -12.78
N PHE A 242 -8.11 10.97 -11.71
CA PHE A 242 -8.66 10.08 -10.71
C PHE A 242 -10.09 10.45 -10.39
N ARG A 243 -10.93 9.42 -10.36
CA ARG A 243 -12.29 9.52 -9.87
C ARG A 243 -12.30 9.51 -8.35
N THR A 244 -13.20 10.27 -7.74
CA THR A 244 -13.29 10.38 -6.28
C THR A 244 -14.72 10.22 -5.81
N PHE A 245 -14.97 9.59 -4.66
CA PHE A 245 -16.31 9.62 -4.09
C PHE A 245 -16.71 11.06 -3.73
N LYS A 246 -17.96 11.44 -4.07
CA LYS A 246 -18.53 12.73 -3.67
C LYS A 246 -18.63 12.75 -2.15
N HIS A 247 -17.95 13.69 -1.52
CA HIS A 247 -18.01 13.90 -0.08
C HIS A 247 -19.40 14.46 0.28
N GLY A 248 -20.34 13.57 0.57
CA GLY A 248 -21.66 13.89 1.06
C GLY A 248 -22.05 12.87 2.12
N THR A 249 -21.99 13.28 3.39
CA THR A 249 -22.44 12.51 4.57
C THR A 249 -21.70 11.22 4.91
N ASP A 250 -20.38 11.16 4.75
CA ASP A 250 -19.59 10.11 5.41
C ASP A 250 -19.57 10.38 6.92
N HIS A 251 -20.37 9.64 7.69
CA HIS A 251 -20.28 9.60 9.16
C HIS A 251 -18.90 9.08 9.56
N GLY A 252 -17.98 10.01 9.84
CA GLY A 252 -16.55 9.78 9.99
C GLY A 252 -15.68 10.95 9.56
N ASN A 253 -16.28 11.93 8.87
CA ASN A 253 -15.67 13.23 8.56
C ASN A 253 -15.97 14.30 9.61
N ASP A 254 -16.41 13.93 10.82
CA ASP A 254 -16.71 14.93 11.85
C ASP A 254 -15.49 15.84 12.06
N PRO A 255 -15.60 17.14 11.77
CA PRO A 255 -14.62 18.09 12.23
C PRO A 255 -14.72 18.07 13.77
N HIS A 256 -13.60 17.80 14.43
CA HIS A 256 -13.46 18.13 15.83
C HIS A 256 -13.26 19.64 15.97
#